data_AF-J9FWY7-F1
#
_entry.id   AF-J9FWY7-F1
#
_cell.length_a   1.000
_cell.length_b   1.000
_cell.length_c   1.000
_cell.angle_alpha   90.00
_cell.angle_beta   90.00
_cell.angle_gamma   90.00
#
_symmetry.space_group_name_H-M   'P 1'
#
loop_
_entity.id
_entity.type
_entity.pdbx_description
1 polymer ?
#
loop_
_entity_poly.entity_id
_entity_poly.type
_entity_poly.pdbx_seq_one_letter_code
_entity_poly.pdbx_strand_id
1 'polypeptide(L)'
;MKSFIGSPNFDIGSFRSYINEIIDCPWKLHTKYLLIKYKMEENGGLVVIENFWLKNIWEITCTSASWPLKVQCKRNVISNIRPATWYSEHATFRPFDCLEDFLAALEQTLYKYHDTNNLADHWSDRLCESYERYYGKELILPRWMDIKKKYQTE
;
A
#
# COMPACT_ATOMS: atom_id res chain seq x y z
N MET A 1 -10.29 -9.18 4.25
CA MET A 1 -11.53 -8.46 3.90
C MET A 1 -11.49 -7.06 4.53
N LYS A 2 -11.97 -6.03 3.83
CA LYS A 2 -12.23 -4.70 4.37
C LYS A 2 -13.58 -4.19 3.86
N SER A 3 -14.28 -3.40 4.66
CA SER A 3 -15.52 -2.73 4.28
C SER A 3 -15.47 -1.26 4.65
N PHE A 4 -16.21 -0.42 3.91
CA PHE A 4 -16.24 1.03 4.15
C PHE A 4 -17.51 1.70 3.62
N ILE A 5 -17.84 2.85 4.22
CA ILE A 5 -18.85 3.81 3.76
C ILE A 5 -18.10 5.08 3.31
N GLY A 6 -18.59 5.75 2.27
CA GLY A 6 -17.96 6.97 1.75
C GLY A 6 -16.63 6.69 1.06
N SER A 7 -15.55 7.34 1.50
CA SER A 7 -14.19 7.11 1.02
C SER A 7 -13.48 6.02 1.83
N PRO A 8 -12.52 5.28 1.24
CA PRO A 8 -11.83 4.20 1.93
C PRO A 8 -10.96 4.78 3.05
N ASN A 9 -11.42 4.61 4.29
CA ASN A 9 -10.76 5.10 5.49
C ASN A 9 -10.23 3.98 6.41
N PHE A 10 -10.26 2.73 5.95
CA PHE A 10 -9.65 1.61 6.66
C PHE A 10 -8.13 1.65 6.57
N ASP A 11 -7.46 0.97 7.49
CA ASP A 11 -6.03 0.73 7.43
C ASP A 11 -5.72 -0.56 6.66
N ILE A 12 -4.67 -0.55 5.84
CA ILE A 12 -4.15 -1.76 5.19
C ILE A 12 -3.45 -2.63 6.23
N GLY A 13 -2.53 -2.04 6.98
CA GLY A 13 -1.78 -2.65 8.07
C GLY A 13 -0.83 -1.64 8.71
N SER A 14 -0.27 -1.99 9.87
CA SER A 14 0.79 -1.22 10.52
C SER A 14 2.02 -1.19 9.60
N PHE A 15 2.57 0.01 9.37
CA PHE A 15 3.72 0.19 8.49
C PHE A 15 4.91 -0.66 8.93
N ARG A 16 5.31 -0.55 10.20
CA ARG A 16 6.45 -1.28 10.77
C ARG A 16 6.23 -2.80 10.79
N SER A 17 5.00 -3.24 11.04
CA SER A 17 4.69 -4.68 11.01
C SER A 17 4.79 -5.21 9.58
N TYR A 18 4.21 -4.49 8.62
CA TYR A 18 4.15 -4.91 7.23
C TYR A 18 5.53 -5.05 6.60
N ILE A 19 6.44 -4.09 6.80
CA ILE A 19 7.81 -4.14 6.20
C ILE A 19 8.65 -5.32 6.68
N ASN A 20 8.39 -5.85 7.88
CA ASN A 20 9.07 -7.04 8.39
C ASN A 20 8.36 -8.31 7.93
N GLU A 21 7.04 -8.30 8.03
CA GLU A 21 6.20 -9.44 7.70
C GLU A 21 6.35 -9.91 6.25
N ILE A 22 6.52 -9.00 5.28
CA ILE A 22 6.72 -9.39 3.88
C ILE A 22 8.10 -9.95 3.57
N ILE A 23 9.10 -9.71 4.45
CA ILE A 23 10.39 -10.42 4.37
C ILE A 23 10.20 -11.84 4.90
N ASP A 24 9.53 -12.01 6.05
CA ASP A 24 9.34 -13.34 6.63
C ASP A 24 8.35 -14.21 5.84
N CYS A 25 7.35 -13.57 5.23
CA CYS A 25 6.24 -14.20 4.52
C CYS A 25 6.01 -13.51 3.16
N PRO A 26 6.89 -13.70 2.16
CA PRO A 26 6.84 -13.01 0.86
C PRO A 26 5.53 -13.26 0.09
N TRP A 27 4.84 -14.38 0.36
CA TRP A 27 3.54 -14.64 -0.25
C TRP A 27 2.44 -13.67 0.15
N LYS A 28 2.61 -12.92 1.25
CA LYS A 28 1.64 -11.89 1.65
C LYS A 28 1.55 -10.75 0.64
N LEU A 29 2.59 -10.50 -0.15
CA LEU A 29 2.57 -9.52 -1.24
C LEU A 29 1.46 -9.80 -2.26
N HIS A 30 1.10 -11.06 -2.45
CA HIS A 30 0.06 -11.50 -3.40
C HIS A 30 -1.31 -11.73 -2.74
N THR A 31 -1.48 -11.30 -1.49
CA THR A 31 -2.78 -11.39 -0.80
C THR A 31 -3.83 -10.57 -1.54
N LYS A 32 -4.98 -11.20 -1.80
CA LYS A 32 -6.15 -10.51 -2.36
C LYS A 32 -6.99 -9.88 -1.26
N TYR A 33 -7.31 -8.60 -1.45
CA TYR A 33 -8.23 -7.85 -0.61
C TYR A 33 -9.62 -7.91 -1.22
N LEU A 34 -10.54 -8.62 -0.55
CA LEU A 34 -11.98 -8.45 -0.77
C LEU A 34 -12.41 -7.14 -0.10
N LEU A 35 -12.89 -6.20 -0.92
CA LEU A 35 -13.26 -4.84 -0.53
C LEU A 35 -14.75 -4.64 -0.80
N ILE A 36 -15.48 -4.18 0.21
CA ILE A 36 -16.94 -4.01 0.13
C ILE A 36 -17.28 -2.57 0.48
N LYS A 37 -17.80 -1.81 -0.50
CA LYS A 37 -18.41 -0.51 -0.24
C LYS A 37 -19.89 -0.71 0.04
N TYR A 38 -20.37 -0.19 1.15
CA TYR A 38 -21.77 -0.33 1.53
C TYR A 38 -22.33 1.00 2.02
N LYS A 39 -23.67 1.07 2.07
CA LYS A 39 -24.43 2.13 2.72
C LYS A 39 -25.51 1.53 3.61
N MET A 40 -25.93 2.30 4.61
CA MET A 40 -27.12 2.04 5.42
C MET A 40 -28.25 2.90 4.88
N GLU A 41 -29.46 2.36 4.77
CA GLU A 41 -30.64 3.20 4.56
C GLU A 41 -30.89 4.12 5.77
N GLU A 42 -31.49 5.28 5.54
CA GLU A 42 -31.73 6.30 6.57
C GLU A 42 -32.60 5.79 7.73
N ASN A 43 -33.48 4.83 7.46
CA ASN A 43 -34.33 4.16 8.45
C ASN A 43 -33.61 3.03 9.22
N GLY A 44 -32.33 2.76 8.94
CA GLY A 44 -31.47 1.84 9.67
C GLY A 44 -31.74 0.34 9.46
N GLY A 45 -32.70 -0.04 8.62
CA GLY A 45 -33.17 -1.43 8.48
C GLY A 45 -32.46 -2.26 7.41
N LEU A 46 -31.82 -1.62 6.42
CA LEU A 46 -31.21 -2.30 5.27
C LEU A 46 -29.76 -1.87 5.04
N VAL A 47 -28.88 -2.88 4.90
CA VAL A 47 -27.49 -2.73 4.44
C VAL A 47 -27.46 -3.02 2.94
N VAL A 48 -27.02 -2.06 2.14
CA VAL A 48 -26.88 -2.23 0.69
C VAL A 48 -25.41 -2.24 0.33
N ILE A 49 -24.94 -3.32 -0.30
CA ILE A 49 -23.62 -3.38 -0.93
C ILE A 49 -23.70 -2.54 -2.21
N GLU A 50 -23.00 -1.41 -2.23
CA GLU A 50 -22.96 -0.53 -3.39
C GLU A 50 -22.00 -1.06 -4.45
N ASN A 51 -20.87 -1.62 -4.01
CA ASN A 51 -19.86 -2.16 -4.90
C ASN A 51 -18.92 -3.11 -4.15
N PHE A 52 -18.25 -3.99 -4.88
CA PHE A 52 -17.22 -4.86 -4.32
C PHE A 52 -16.07 -5.07 -5.30
N TRP A 53 -14.89 -5.32 -4.76
CA TRP A 53 -13.69 -5.55 -5.54
C TRP A 53 -12.85 -6.66 -4.93
N LEU A 54 -12.09 -7.35 -5.78
CA LEU A 54 -11.00 -8.23 -5.39
C LEU A 54 -9.71 -7.67 -5.98
N LYS A 55 -8.82 -7.15 -5.12
CA LYS A 55 -7.66 -6.36 -5.55
C LYS A 55 -6.38 -6.80 -4.85
N ASN A 56 -5.24 -6.61 -5.49
CA ASN A 56 -3.92 -6.66 -4.84
C ASN A 56 -3.66 -5.39 -4.03
N ILE A 57 -2.65 -5.42 -3.16
CA ILE A 57 -2.27 -4.26 -2.34
C ILE A 57 -1.83 -3.04 -3.17
N TRP A 58 -1.07 -3.26 -4.26
CA TRP A 58 -0.57 -2.18 -5.10
C TRP A 58 -1.70 -1.47 -5.87
N GLU A 59 -2.77 -2.19 -6.20
CA GLU A 59 -3.95 -1.62 -6.86
C GLU A 59 -4.83 -0.76 -5.94
N ILE A 60 -4.59 -0.78 -4.62
CA ILE A 60 -5.39 -0.06 -3.61
C ILE A 60 -4.56 0.88 -2.75
N THR A 61 -3.28 1.04 -3.06
CA THR A 61 -2.38 1.99 -2.40
C THR A 61 -1.81 2.94 -3.44
N CYS A 62 -1.37 4.12 -3.01
CA CYS A 62 -0.81 5.14 -3.90
C CYS A 62 0.26 5.95 -3.17
N THR A 63 0.89 6.89 -3.88
CA THR A 63 1.72 7.93 -3.27
C THR A 63 0.88 9.01 -2.56
N SER A 64 1.56 9.94 -1.89
CA SER A 64 0.98 11.17 -1.37
C SER A 64 1.90 12.36 -1.60
N ALA A 65 1.44 13.57 -1.28
CA ALA A 65 2.27 14.77 -1.33
C ALA A 65 3.46 14.70 -0.34
N SER A 66 3.25 14.12 0.84
CA SER A 66 4.25 14.10 1.92
C SER A 66 5.16 12.88 1.88
N TRP A 67 4.66 11.73 1.43
CA TRP A 67 5.36 10.45 1.51
C TRP A 67 5.27 9.66 0.19
N PRO A 68 6.35 8.96 -0.22
CA PRO A 68 6.35 8.09 -1.40
C PRO A 68 5.24 7.02 -1.37
N LEU A 69 4.98 6.44 -0.20
CA LEU A 69 3.79 5.62 0.06
C LEU A 69 2.82 6.41 0.94
N LYS A 70 1.53 6.41 0.58
CA LYS A 70 0.50 7.03 1.40
C LYS A 70 0.37 6.30 2.73
N VAL A 71 0.67 7.03 3.80
CA VAL A 71 0.64 6.55 5.18
C VAL A 71 -0.16 7.48 6.07
N GLN A 72 -0.61 6.96 7.21
CA GLN A 72 -1.10 7.76 8.32
C GLN A 72 0.10 8.23 9.14
N CYS A 73 0.32 9.54 9.18
CA CYS A 73 1.43 10.16 9.89
C CYS A 73 0.89 11.24 10.83
N LYS A 74 1.21 11.14 12.12
CA LYS A 74 0.88 12.16 13.14
C LYS A 74 2.13 12.54 13.91
N ARG A 75 2.42 13.84 14.03
CA ARG A 75 3.64 14.35 14.69
C ARG A 75 4.91 13.66 14.17
N ASN A 76 4.99 13.51 12.85
CA ASN A 76 6.07 12.81 12.14
C ASN A 76 6.22 11.30 12.42
N VAL A 77 5.31 10.68 13.17
CA VAL A 77 5.31 9.22 13.43
C VAL A 77 4.35 8.53 12.48
N ILE A 78 4.85 7.55 11.72
CA ILE A 78 4.08 6.74 10.79
C ILE A 78 3.44 5.58 11.56
N SER A 79 2.11 5.44 11.48
CA SER A 79 1.39 4.31 12.07
C SER A 79 1.04 3.24 11.04
N ASN A 80 0.22 3.59 10.05
CA ASN A 80 -0.44 2.64 9.15
C ASN A 80 -0.25 3.01 7.68
N ILE A 81 -0.26 2.00 6.81
CA ILE A 81 -0.40 2.18 5.36
C ILE A 81 -1.86 2.48 5.05
N ARG A 82 -2.11 3.49 4.20
CA ARG A 82 -3.45 4.01 3.90
C ARG A 82 -3.84 3.73 2.45
N PRO A 83 -5.13 3.43 2.20
CA PRO A 83 -5.59 3.13 0.85
C PRO A 83 -5.68 4.38 -0.02
N ALA A 84 -5.56 4.16 -1.32
CA ALA A 84 -6.00 5.07 -2.37
C ALA A 84 -7.53 5.06 -2.47
N THR A 85 -8.11 6.07 -3.13
CA THR A 85 -9.49 5.99 -3.61
C THR A 85 -9.48 5.34 -5.00
N TRP A 86 -9.12 4.05 -5.07
CA TRP A 86 -8.76 3.35 -6.31
C TRP A 86 -9.86 3.32 -7.38
N TYR A 87 -11.11 3.48 -6.98
CA TYR A 87 -12.27 3.49 -7.87
C TYR A 87 -12.64 4.88 -8.40
N SER A 88 -11.91 5.94 -8.01
CA SER A 88 -12.17 7.31 -8.47
C SER A 88 -11.31 7.65 -9.69
N GLU A 89 -11.94 8.08 -10.77
CA GLU A 89 -11.26 8.59 -11.97
C GLU A 89 -10.61 9.97 -11.75
N HIS A 90 -11.04 10.67 -10.69
CA HIS A 90 -10.55 12.02 -10.36
C HIS A 90 -9.59 12.02 -9.15
N ALA A 91 -9.02 10.88 -8.79
CA ALA A 91 -8.06 10.81 -7.70
C ALA A 91 -6.77 11.58 -8.06
N THR A 92 -6.33 12.49 -7.19
CA THR A 92 -5.06 13.23 -7.35
C THR A 92 -3.87 12.30 -7.47
N PHE A 93 -3.85 11.21 -6.70
CA PHE A 93 -2.81 10.19 -6.73
C PHE A 93 -3.42 8.86 -7.12
N ARG A 94 -3.08 8.38 -8.33
CA ARG A 94 -3.51 7.08 -8.85
C ARG A 94 -2.85 5.93 -8.09
N PRO A 95 -3.49 4.74 -8.05
CA PRO A 95 -2.85 3.54 -7.53
C PRO A 95 -1.57 3.15 -8.28
N PHE A 96 -0.75 2.30 -7.65
CA PHE A 96 0.45 1.76 -8.29
C PHE A 96 0.09 0.76 -9.40
N ASP A 97 0.85 0.78 -10.48
CA ASP A 97 0.59 -0.07 -11.65
C ASP A 97 1.00 -1.53 -11.42
N CYS A 98 2.04 -1.75 -10.61
CA CYS A 98 2.57 -3.08 -10.32
C CYS A 98 3.12 -3.20 -8.89
N LEU A 99 3.47 -4.43 -8.51
CA LEU A 99 4.02 -4.77 -7.20
C LEU A 99 5.35 -4.03 -6.96
N GLU A 100 6.21 -4.00 -7.95
CA GLU A 100 7.56 -3.42 -7.89
C GLU A 100 7.51 -1.92 -7.64
N ASP A 101 6.58 -1.21 -8.30
CA ASP A 101 6.39 0.23 -8.12
C ASP A 101 5.86 0.55 -6.70
N PHE A 102 4.98 -0.29 -6.15
CA PHE A 102 4.54 -0.21 -4.75
C PHE A 102 5.71 -0.46 -3.78
N LEU A 103 6.53 -1.47 -4.03
CA LEU A 103 7.67 -1.82 -3.17
C LEU A 103 8.76 -0.74 -3.20
N ALA A 104 9.02 -0.14 -4.36
CA ALA A 104 9.92 1.00 -4.48
C ALA A 104 9.44 2.21 -3.66
N ALA A 105 8.13 2.50 -3.67
CA ALA A 105 7.54 3.52 -2.81
C ALA A 105 7.66 3.16 -1.31
N LEU A 106 7.45 1.89 -0.96
CA LEU A 106 7.58 1.38 0.41
C LEU A 106 9.02 1.53 0.93
N GLU A 107 10.01 1.09 0.14
CA GLU A 107 11.44 1.22 0.44
C GLU A 107 11.84 2.69 0.63
N GLN A 108 11.45 3.56 -0.30
CA GLN A 108 11.78 4.98 -0.19
C GLN A 108 11.14 5.63 1.04
N THR A 109 9.96 5.17 1.44
CA THR A 109 9.28 5.64 2.66
C THR A 109 10.03 5.18 3.90
N LEU A 110 10.48 3.92 3.92
CA LEU A 110 11.29 3.33 4.98
C LEU A 110 12.61 4.09 5.13
N TYR A 111 13.30 4.41 4.03
CA TYR A 111 14.52 5.21 4.03
C TYR A 111 14.32 6.64 4.56
N LYS A 112 13.24 7.31 4.15
CA LYS A 112 12.94 8.69 4.59
C LYS A 112 12.46 8.79 6.04
N TYR A 113 11.90 7.71 6.57
CA TYR A 113 11.30 7.73 7.89
C TYR A 113 12.34 7.49 8.99
N HIS A 114 12.47 8.46 9.90
CA HIS A 114 13.52 8.48 10.92
C HIS A 114 13.56 7.26 11.84
N ASP A 115 12.43 6.60 12.12
CA ASP A 115 12.39 5.42 13.00
C ASP A 115 12.76 4.10 12.28
N THR A 116 12.87 4.14 10.95
CA THR A 116 13.19 2.96 10.14
C THR A 116 14.37 3.15 9.20
N ASN A 117 14.97 4.34 9.13
CA ASN A 117 16.07 4.63 8.22
C ASN A 117 17.27 3.68 8.41
N ASN A 118 17.55 3.26 9.64
CA ASN A 118 18.58 2.29 9.99
C ASN A 118 18.27 0.86 9.52
N LEU A 119 17.00 0.58 9.22
CA LEU A 119 16.56 -0.69 8.65
C LEU A 119 16.56 -0.64 7.12
N ALA A 120 16.72 0.53 6.51
CA ALA A 120 16.62 0.72 5.06
C ALA A 120 17.79 0.06 4.33
N ASP A 121 18.96 0.11 4.94
CA ASP A 121 20.14 -0.58 4.45
C ASP A 121 19.82 -2.09 4.38
N HIS A 122 19.94 -2.65 3.18
CA HIS A 122 19.67 -4.06 2.87
C HIS A 122 18.21 -4.52 3.03
N TRP A 123 17.24 -3.62 3.19
CA TRP A 123 15.84 -4.04 3.28
C TRP A 123 15.35 -4.69 1.98
N SER A 124 15.62 -4.04 0.84
CA SER A 124 15.25 -4.54 -0.48
C SER A 124 15.99 -5.84 -0.82
N ASP A 125 17.29 -5.91 -0.53
CA ASP A 125 18.08 -7.14 -0.72
C ASP A 125 17.44 -8.34 0.02
N ARG A 126 17.14 -8.17 1.31
CA ARG A 126 16.49 -9.24 2.12
C ARG A 126 15.12 -9.62 1.60
N LEU A 127 14.33 -8.64 1.14
CA LEU A 127 13.02 -8.92 0.55
C LEU A 127 13.15 -9.71 -0.75
N CYS A 128 14.05 -9.29 -1.65
CA CYS A 128 14.28 -9.95 -2.92
C CYS A 128 14.80 -11.38 -2.74
N GLU A 129 15.76 -11.59 -1.84
CA GLU A 129 16.26 -12.93 -1.49
C GLU A 129 15.15 -13.83 -0.93
N SER A 130 14.31 -13.29 -0.03
CA SER A 130 13.19 -14.05 0.52
C SER A 130 12.15 -14.40 -0.55
N TYR A 131 11.85 -13.45 -1.42
CA TYR A 131 10.91 -13.63 -2.52
C TYR A 131 11.43 -14.69 -3.51
N GLU A 132 12.69 -14.63 -3.91
CA GLU A 132 13.32 -15.61 -4.78
C GLU A 132 13.34 -17.00 -4.15
N ARG A 133 13.69 -17.09 -2.87
CA ARG A 133 13.68 -18.37 -2.13
C ARG A 133 12.31 -19.03 -2.12
N TYR A 134 11.23 -18.25 -1.99
CA TYR A 134 9.87 -18.79 -1.94
C TYR A 134 9.27 -19.08 -3.33
N TYR A 135 9.45 -18.16 -4.28
CA TYR A 135 8.81 -18.22 -5.59
C TYR A 135 9.69 -18.82 -6.71
N GLY A 136 11.00 -18.98 -6.47
CA GLY A 136 11.97 -19.36 -7.50
C GLY A 136 12.10 -18.31 -8.62
N LYS A 137 11.78 -17.04 -8.31
CA LYS A 137 11.77 -15.92 -9.26
C LYS A 137 12.42 -14.70 -8.65
N GLU A 138 13.31 -14.08 -9.40
CA GLU A 138 13.93 -12.81 -9.01
C GLU A 138 12.88 -11.69 -8.97
N LEU A 139 12.98 -10.84 -7.94
CA LEU A 139 12.19 -9.62 -7.78
C LEU A 139 13.13 -8.43 -7.97
N ILE A 140 12.88 -7.62 -9.00
CA ILE A 140 13.74 -6.48 -9.35
C ILE A 140 12.99 -5.19 -9.04
N LEU A 141 13.46 -4.47 -8.03
CA LEU A 141 12.84 -3.21 -7.63
C LEU A 141 13.46 -2.02 -8.38
N PRO A 142 12.67 -1.16 -9.04
CA PRO A 142 13.18 0.10 -9.56
C PRO A 142 13.50 1.05 -8.41
N ARG A 143 14.42 1.99 -8.62
CA ARG A 143 14.58 3.08 -7.65
C ARG A 143 13.36 4.00 -7.72
N TRP A 144 12.80 4.38 -6.57
CA TRP A 144 11.63 5.26 -6.54
C TRP A 144 11.82 6.55 -7.35
N MET A 145 13.01 7.15 -7.31
CA MET A 145 13.30 8.38 -8.04
C MET A 145 13.16 8.25 -9.56
N ASP A 146 13.38 7.05 -10.12
CA ASP A 146 13.27 6.80 -11.56
C ASP A 146 11.80 6.68 -12.01
N ILE A 147 10.90 6.30 -11.09
CA ILE A 147 9.49 6.02 -11.38
C ILE A 147 8.49 7.01 -10.74
N LYS A 148 8.91 7.87 -9.80
CA LYS A 148 7.99 8.74 -9.03
C LYS A 148 7.09 9.63 -9.90
N LYS A 149 7.58 10.03 -11.07
CA LYS A 149 6.86 10.86 -12.05
C LYS A 149 5.61 10.18 -12.63
N LYS A 150 5.52 8.85 -12.55
CA LYS A 150 4.28 8.12 -12.92
C LYS A 150 3.13 8.42 -11.95
N TYR A 151 3.45 8.80 -10.71
CA TYR A 151 2.51 8.83 -9.59
C TYR A 151 2.35 10.21 -8.96
N GLN A 152 3.26 11.14 -9.23
CA GLN A 152 3.20 12.52 -8.79
C GLN A 152 2.76 13.40 -9.95
N THR A 153 1.68 14.16 -9.78
CA THR A 153 1.36 15.30 -10.64
C THR A 153 2.32 16.45 -10.31
N GLU A 154 2.93 17.04 -11.34
CA GLU A 154 3.72 18.28 -11.24
C GLU A 154 2.92 19.44 -10.64
#